data_AF-H0EZA7-F1
#
_entry.id   AF-H0EZA7-F1
#
_cell.length_a   1.000
_cell.length_b   1.000
_cell.length_c   1.000
_cell.angle_alpha   90.00
_cell.angle_beta   90.00
_cell.angle_gamma   90.00
#
_symmetry.space_group_name_H-M   'P 1'
#
loop_
_entity.id
_entity.type
_entity.pdbx_description
1 polymer ?
#
loop_
_entity_poly.entity_id
_entity_poly.type
_entity_poly.pdbx_seq_one_letter_code
_entity_poly.pdbx_strand_id
1 'polypeptide(L)'
;MPVKTSDVLTIPEEGKWKSTPITWKQSFKDYNKNYLRIEFTNTRDGEAEKTNYLFVSEELLDNFKSSKIQKTDSGFKLTVDDGYVYGQQKGGKNRFLVYHDKDRPIFQHRFVEGTMVAISKQATDISAKLGYGEVKMVSSILSGIVGNKLHPMSEG
;
A
#
# COMPACT_ATOMS: atom_id res chain seq x y z
N MET A 1 15.51 2.48 3.69
CA MET A 1 14.82 2.50 4.99
C MET A 1 13.45 1.79 4.96
N PRO A 2 13.12 0.94 5.96
CA PRO A 2 11.74 0.48 6.19
C PRO A 2 10.92 1.52 6.98
N VAL A 3 9.63 1.64 6.65
CA VAL A 3 8.67 2.51 7.33
C VAL A 3 8.46 2.04 8.78
N LYS A 4 8.44 2.96 9.74
CA LYS A 4 8.24 2.68 11.17
C LYS A 4 7.09 3.51 11.74
N THR A 5 6.58 3.11 12.90
CA THR A 5 5.67 3.94 13.69
C THR A 5 6.30 5.30 13.96
N SER A 6 5.47 6.35 13.98
CA SER A 6 5.84 7.76 14.09
C SER A 6 6.53 8.38 12.87
N ASP A 7 6.77 7.62 11.80
CA ASP A 7 7.18 8.22 10.52
C ASP A 7 6.08 9.16 10.00
N VAL A 8 6.51 10.26 9.39
CA VAL A 8 5.63 11.16 8.65
C VAL A 8 5.81 10.89 7.16
N LEU A 9 4.72 10.51 6.50
CA LEU A 9 4.71 10.24 5.06
C LEU A 9 3.93 11.33 4.33
N THR A 10 4.34 11.63 3.10
CA THR A 10 3.57 12.47 2.19
C THR A 10 2.88 11.59 1.15
N ILE A 11 1.62 11.88 0.86
CA ILE A 11 0.84 11.23 -0.19
C ILE A 11 0.25 12.27 -1.15
N PRO A 12 0.04 11.94 -2.43
CA PRO A 12 -0.53 12.86 -3.39
C PRO A 12 -2.02 13.13 -3.14
N GLU A 13 -2.53 14.14 -3.84
CA GLU A 13 -3.97 14.39 -3.99
C GLU A 13 -4.77 13.16 -4.46
N GLU A 14 -6.06 13.13 -4.13
CA GLU A 14 -6.93 11.97 -4.33
C GLU A 14 -7.04 11.53 -5.79
N GLY A 15 -6.93 12.45 -6.75
CA GLY A 15 -6.99 12.14 -8.18
C GLY A 15 -5.87 11.21 -8.68
N LYS A 16 -4.81 11.04 -7.89
CA LYS A 16 -3.70 10.11 -8.20
C LYS A 16 -3.88 8.74 -7.56
N TRP A 17 -4.86 8.55 -6.67
CA TRP A 17 -5.10 7.28 -6.00
C TRP A 17 -5.73 6.28 -6.97
N LYS A 18 -5.26 5.03 -6.94
CA LYS A 18 -5.68 4.00 -7.92
C LYS A 18 -6.46 2.89 -7.24
N SER A 19 -7.71 2.67 -7.66
CA SER A 19 -8.48 1.52 -7.17
C SER A 19 -7.81 0.22 -7.63
N THR A 20 -7.60 -0.68 -6.66
CA THR A 20 -6.84 -1.92 -6.80
C THR A 20 -7.67 -3.04 -6.19
N PRO A 21 -8.16 -4.01 -6.99
CA PRO A 21 -8.96 -5.10 -6.47
C PRO A 21 -8.08 -6.12 -5.75
N ILE A 22 -8.43 -6.43 -4.50
CA ILE A 22 -7.75 -7.43 -3.68
C ILE A 22 -8.69 -8.61 -3.46
N THR A 23 -8.28 -9.78 -3.95
CA THR A 23 -9.03 -11.03 -3.83
C THR A 23 -8.30 -12.00 -2.92
N TRP A 24 -8.98 -12.56 -1.93
CA TRP A 24 -8.43 -13.58 -1.04
C TRP A 24 -9.52 -14.54 -0.56
N LYS A 25 -9.10 -15.65 0.06
CA LYS A 25 -10.00 -16.63 0.66
C LYS A 25 -9.72 -16.73 2.16
N GLN A 26 -10.78 -16.72 2.96
CA GLN A 26 -10.70 -16.88 4.41
C GLN A 26 -11.91 -17.69 4.89
N SER A 27 -11.66 -18.73 5.70
CA SER A 27 -12.72 -19.60 6.25
C SER A 27 -13.68 -20.12 5.19
N PHE A 28 -13.14 -20.67 4.10
CA PHE A 28 -13.88 -21.16 2.92
C PHE A 28 -14.71 -20.11 2.14
N LYS A 29 -14.70 -18.84 2.56
CA LYS A 29 -15.38 -17.74 1.87
C LYS A 29 -14.39 -16.97 1.00
N ASP A 30 -14.80 -16.68 -0.23
CA ASP A 30 -14.07 -15.81 -1.13
C ASP A 30 -14.43 -14.34 -0.85
N TYR A 31 -13.39 -13.51 -0.78
CA TYR A 31 -13.50 -12.07 -0.60
C TYR A 31 -12.90 -11.40 -1.82
N ASN A 32 -13.61 -10.39 -2.33
CA ASN A 32 -13.13 -9.48 -3.36
C ASN A 32 -13.50 -8.08 -2.88
N LYS A 33 -12.49 -7.27 -2.54
CA LYS A 33 -12.66 -5.92 -2.02
C LYS A 33 -11.68 -4.98 -2.70
N ASN A 34 -12.13 -3.76 -2.96
CA ASN A 34 -11.28 -2.73 -3.53
C ASN A 34 -10.51 -1.99 -2.45
N TYR A 35 -9.26 -1.69 -2.78
CA TYR A 35 -8.37 -0.86 -1.98
C TYR A 35 -7.86 0.27 -2.85
N LEU A 36 -7.74 1.47 -2.29
CA LEU A 36 -7.04 2.56 -2.94
C LEU A 36 -5.53 2.37 -2.72
N ARG A 37 -4.81 2.18 -3.81
CA ARG A 37 -3.35 2.18 -3.87
C ARG A 37 -2.87 3.62 -4.03
N ILE A 38 -2.05 4.05 -3.08
CA ILE A 38 -1.56 5.41 -2.95
C ILE A 38 -0.04 5.33 -2.87
N GLU A 39 0.66 6.06 -3.72
CA GLU A 39 2.11 6.24 -3.55
C GLU A 39 2.37 7.17 -2.37
N PHE A 40 3.29 6.79 -1.49
CA PHE A 40 3.77 7.67 -0.44
C PHE A 40 5.27 7.86 -0.57
N THR A 41 5.75 9.01 -0.10
CA THR A 41 7.16 9.29 0.08
C THR A 41 7.48 9.35 1.58
N ASN A 42 8.53 8.64 2.00
CA ASN A 42 9.07 8.74 3.35
C ASN A 42 10.35 9.58 3.34
N THR A 43 10.30 10.76 3.97
CA THR A 43 11.45 11.65 4.19
C THR A 43 11.81 11.62 5.67
N ARG A 44 12.67 10.68 6.07
CA ARG A 44 13.27 10.68 7.42
C ARG A 44 14.68 11.27 7.32
N ASP A 45 15.01 12.18 8.23
CA ASP A 45 16.31 12.85 8.22
C ASP A 45 17.48 11.87 8.23
N GLY A 46 18.46 12.11 7.35
CA GLY A 46 19.66 11.29 7.22
C GLY A 46 19.49 9.99 6.42
N GLU A 47 18.30 9.71 5.88
CA GLU A 47 18.01 8.50 5.10
C GLU A 47 17.60 8.82 3.66
N ALA A 48 17.90 7.91 2.74
CA ALA A 48 17.53 8.09 1.34
C ALA A 48 15.99 8.07 1.17
N GLU A 49 15.46 9.09 0.50
CA GLU A 49 14.05 9.18 0.13
C GLU A 49 13.59 7.90 -0.56
N LYS A 50 12.45 7.36 -0.12
CA LYS A 50 11.89 6.15 -0.72
C LYS A 50 10.39 6.28 -0.92
N THR A 51 9.99 6.09 -2.16
CA THR A 51 8.58 5.93 -2.55
C THR A 51 8.15 4.48 -2.43
N ASN A 52 6.98 4.23 -1.85
CA ASN A 52 6.34 2.91 -1.81
C ASN A 52 4.81 3.06 -1.73
N TYR A 53 4.08 1.97 -1.56
CA TYR A 53 2.61 1.98 -1.58
C TYR A 53 1.96 1.94 -0.19
N LEU A 54 0.88 2.70 -0.06
CA LEU A 54 -0.14 2.57 0.97
C LEU A 54 -1.41 2.04 0.32
N PHE A 55 -2.02 1.03 0.93
CA PHE A 55 -3.31 0.51 0.53
C PHE A 55 -4.36 0.88 1.58
N VAL A 56 -5.45 1.51 1.16
CA VAL A 56 -6.56 1.90 2.05
C VAL A 56 -7.81 1.15 1.62
N SER A 57 -8.42 0.38 2.52
CA SER A 57 -9.71 -0.27 2.24
C SER A 57 -10.77 0.79 1.93
N GLU A 58 -11.52 0.63 0.83
CA GLU A 58 -12.61 1.55 0.49
C GLU A 58 -13.66 1.63 1.62
N GLU A 59 -13.87 0.54 2.38
CA GLU A 59 -14.79 0.48 3.52
C GLU A 59 -14.39 1.40 4.68
N LEU A 60 -13.11 1.75 4.79
CA LEU A 60 -12.57 2.60 5.86
C LEU A 60 -12.07 3.96 5.33
N LEU A 61 -12.41 4.30 4.09
CA LEU A 61 -11.88 5.49 3.41
C LEU A 61 -12.27 6.79 4.13
N ASP A 62 -13.53 6.93 4.54
CA ASP A 62 -14.00 8.13 5.23
C ASP A 62 -13.31 8.31 6.58
N ASN A 63 -13.10 7.21 7.31
CA ASN A 63 -12.33 7.22 8.56
C ASN A 63 -10.86 7.59 8.29
N PHE A 64 -10.25 7.03 7.26
CA PHE A 64 -8.89 7.36 6.86
C PHE A 64 -8.74 8.86 6.53
N LYS A 65 -9.65 9.42 5.72
CA LYS A 65 -9.62 10.83 5.32
C LYS A 65 -9.80 11.79 6.50
N SER A 66 -10.66 11.44 7.45
CA SER A 66 -10.99 12.30 8.59
C SER A 66 -9.99 12.21 9.75
N SER A 67 -9.34 11.06 9.95
CA SER A 67 -8.52 10.81 11.15
C SER A 67 -7.04 10.54 10.88
N LYS A 68 -6.66 10.12 9.66
CA LYS A 68 -5.31 9.64 9.38
C LYS A 68 -4.47 10.59 8.53
N ILE A 69 -5.10 11.48 7.78
CA ILE A 69 -4.40 12.38 6.86
C ILE A 69 -4.74 13.83 7.14
N GLN A 70 -3.78 14.71 6.88
CA GLN A 70 -3.93 16.15 6.97
C GLN A 70 -3.58 16.77 5.62
N LYS A 71 -4.45 17.64 5.11
CA LYS A 71 -4.26 18.28 3.81
C LYS A 71 -3.05 19.23 3.86
N THR A 72 -2.27 19.23 2.79
CA THR A 72 -1.15 20.15 2.54
C THR A 72 -1.30 20.80 1.17
N ASP A 73 -0.41 21.75 0.85
CA ASP A 73 -0.42 22.45 -0.45
C ASP A 73 -0.21 21.51 -1.65
N SER A 74 0.48 20.38 -1.45
CA SER A 74 0.86 19.43 -2.50
C SER A 74 0.18 18.06 -2.41
N GLY A 75 -0.75 17.87 -1.47
CA GLY A 75 -1.42 16.60 -1.24
C GLY A 75 -1.83 16.44 0.23
N PHE A 76 -1.33 15.40 0.88
CA PHE A 76 -1.57 15.15 2.29
C PHE A 76 -0.33 14.66 3.02
N LYS A 77 -0.31 14.87 4.33
CA LYS A 77 0.61 14.26 5.28
C LYS A 77 -0.15 13.25 6.13
N LEU A 78 0.53 12.16 6.50
CA LEU A 78 0.01 11.20 7.47
C LEU A 78 1.14 10.78 8.42
N THR A 79 0.77 10.49 9.65
CA THR A 79 1.67 9.91 10.65
C THR A 79 1.37 8.43 10.77
N VAL A 80 2.40 7.60 10.64
CA VAL A 80 2.25 6.15 10.77
C VAL A 80 2.01 5.81 12.24
N ASP A 81 0.91 5.14 12.52
CA ASP A 81 0.54 4.67 13.85
C ASP A 81 0.21 3.18 13.86
N ASP A 82 -0.17 2.66 15.02
CA ASP A 82 -0.52 1.26 15.17
C ASP A 82 -1.80 0.88 14.43
N GLY A 83 -2.56 1.83 13.88
CA GLY A 83 -3.74 1.58 13.05
C GLY A 83 -3.42 0.91 11.70
N TYR A 84 -2.18 0.99 11.26
CA TYR A 84 -1.71 0.33 10.03
C TYR A 84 -1.19 -1.08 10.32
N VAL A 85 -1.16 -1.88 9.27
CA VAL A 85 -0.34 -3.09 9.19
C VAL A 85 0.55 -2.97 7.96
N TYR A 86 1.58 -3.79 7.85
CA TYR A 86 2.51 -3.72 6.74
C TYR A 86 2.77 -5.07 6.07
N GLY A 87 3.10 -5.02 4.79
CA GLY A 87 3.80 -6.10 4.10
C GLY A 87 5.22 -5.67 3.77
N GLN A 88 6.12 -6.62 3.58
CA GLN A 88 7.51 -6.36 3.21
C GLN A 88 8.13 -7.55 2.49
N GLN A 89 9.11 -7.26 1.64
CA GLN A 89 9.98 -8.26 1.05
C GLN A 89 10.86 -8.91 2.12
N LYS A 90 11.27 -10.16 1.87
CA LYS A 90 12.32 -10.85 2.63
C LYS A 90 13.54 -9.94 2.84
N GLY A 91 14.04 -9.90 4.06
CA GLY A 91 15.12 -8.99 4.47
C GLY A 91 14.66 -7.58 4.84
N GLY A 92 13.36 -7.36 5.09
CA GLY A 92 12.84 -6.09 5.62
C GLY A 92 12.81 -4.95 4.60
N LYS A 93 12.85 -5.27 3.31
CA LYS A 93 12.89 -4.28 2.22
C LYS A 93 11.49 -4.02 1.67
N ASN A 94 11.31 -2.87 1.03
CA ASN A 94 10.09 -2.48 0.32
C ASN A 94 8.82 -2.60 1.19
N ARG A 95 8.90 -2.16 2.45
CA ARG A 95 7.75 -2.14 3.38
C ARG A 95 6.65 -1.22 2.85
N PHE A 96 5.49 -1.78 2.57
CA PHE A 96 4.28 -1.08 2.15
C PHE A 96 3.25 -1.14 3.29
N LEU A 97 2.38 -0.13 3.36
CA LEU A 97 1.38 -0.03 4.43
C LEU A 97 0.01 -0.46 3.94
N VAL A 98 -0.81 -0.97 4.86
CA VAL A 98 -2.21 -1.28 4.62
C VAL A 98 -3.03 -0.75 5.79
N TYR A 99 -4.06 0.04 5.47
CA TYR A 99 -5.08 0.49 6.41
C TYR A 99 -6.39 -0.22 6.10
N HIS A 100 -6.76 -1.16 6.96
CA HIS A 100 -7.91 -2.03 6.77
C HIS A 100 -8.41 -2.61 8.09
N ASP A 101 -9.56 -3.30 8.02
CA ASP A 101 -10.10 -4.10 9.11
C ASP A 101 -9.12 -5.22 9.47
N LYS A 102 -8.49 -5.11 10.64
CA LYS A 102 -7.43 -6.02 11.11
C LYS A 102 -7.96 -7.39 11.53
N ASP A 103 -9.27 -7.53 11.73
CA ASP A 103 -9.89 -8.83 12.02
C ASP A 103 -9.94 -9.72 10.77
N ARG A 104 -9.58 -9.17 9.60
CA ARG A 104 -9.44 -9.89 8.33
C ARG A 104 -7.97 -10.16 8.04
N PRO A 105 -7.41 -11.33 8.41
CA PRO A 105 -6.05 -11.70 8.08
C PRO A 105 -5.90 -11.88 6.57
N ILE A 106 -5.23 -10.93 5.91
CA ILE A 106 -4.89 -10.99 4.48
C ILE A 106 -3.40 -11.28 4.34
N PHE A 107 -3.04 -12.12 3.38
CA PHE A 107 -1.65 -12.37 3.03
C PHE A 107 -1.09 -11.24 2.19
N GLN A 108 0.15 -10.83 2.47
CA GLN A 108 0.78 -9.68 1.80
C GLN A 108 0.88 -9.84 0.27
N HIS A 109 1.02 -11.07 -0.25
CA HIS A 109 1.10 -11.33 -1.70
C HIS A 109 -0.17 -10.89 -2.45
N ARG A 110 -1.33 -10.86 -1.79
CA ARG A 110 -2.60 -10.46 -2.39
C ARG A 110 -2.61 -9.01 -2.84
N PHE A 111 -1.93 -8.12 -2.10
CA PHE A 111 -1.80 -6.72 -2.47
C PHE A 111 -0.94 -6.53 -3.71
N VAL A 112 0.10 -7.36 -3.85
CA VAL A 112 0.98 -7.34 -5.02
C VAL A 112 0.28 -7.91 -6.25
N GLU A 113 -0.44 -9.03 -6.09
CA GLU A 113 -1.27 -9.63 -7.14
C GLU A 113 -2.34 -8.65 -7.64
N GLY A 114 -3.08 -8.01 -6.72
CA GLY A 114 -4.09 -7.02 -7.07
C GLY A 114 -3.50 -5.82 -7.82
N THR A 115 -2.31 -5.37 -7.40
CA THR A 115 -1.57 -4.30 -8.07
C THR A 115 -1.19 -4.68 -9.50
N MET A 116 -0.71 -5.92 -9.71
CA MET A 116 -0.42 -6.45 -11.05
C MET A 116 -1.68 -6.49 -11.92
N VAL A 117 -2.81 -6.98 -11.38
CA VAL A 117 -4.09 -7.01 -12.10
C VAL A 117 -4.54 -5.60 -12.49
N ALA A 118 -4.43 -4.62 -11.58
CA ALA A 118 -4.79 -3.23 -11.85
C ALA A 118 -3.91 -2.60 -12.93
N ILE A 119 -2.61 -2.89 -12.92
CA ILE A 119 -1.66 -2.45 -13.96
C ILE A 119 -2.00 -3.12 -15.30
N SER A 120 -2.23 -4.43 -15.32
CA SER A 120 -2.57 -5.16 -16.55
C SER A 120 -3.85 -4.64 -17.20
N LYS A 121 -4.90 -4.35 -16.41
CA LYS A 121 -6.14 -3.74 -16.94
C LYS A 121 -5.90 -2.35 -17.53
N GLN A 122 -5.08 -1.52 -16.88
CA GLN A 122 -4.70 -0.20 -17.42
C GLN A 122 -3.86 -0.33 -18.70
N ALA A 123 -3.05 -1.39 -18.83
CA ALA A 123 -2.27 -1.68 -20.03
C ALA A 123 -3.13 -2.06 -21.23
N THR A 124 -4.20 -2.83 -20.99
CA THR A 124 -5.15 -3.24 -22.04
C THR A 124 -6.00 -2.07 -22.51
N ASP A 125 -6.26 -1.09 -21.64
CA ASP A 125 -7.09 0.08 -21.95
C ASP A 125 -6.29 1.22 -22.62
N ILE A 126 -4.95 1.29 -22.46
CA ILE A 126 -4.11 2.36 -23.03
C ILE A 126 -2.68 1.84 -23.37
N SER A 127 -2.35 1.80 -24.67
CA SER A 127 -1.06 1.35 -25.21
C SER A 127 0.18 2.26 -24.98
N ALA A 128 0.23 3.14 -23.96
CA ALA A 128 1.40 4.02 -23.79
C ALA A 128 1.70 4.61 -22.39
N LYS A 129 0.89 4.36 -21.34
CA LYS A 129 1.03 5.11 -20.07
C LYS A 129 1.38 4.28 -18.83
N LEU A 130 1.77 3.02 -18.99
CA LEU A 130 2.35 2.30 -17.87
C LEU A 130 3.70 2.92 -17.51
N GLY A 131 3.74 3.61 -16.38
CA GLY A 131 4.97 4.14 -15.81
C GLY A 131 5.93 3.00 -15.51
N TYR A 132 7.07 2.98 -16.20
CA TYR A 132 8.14 2.01 -16.00
C TYR A 132 8.57 1.89 -14.52
N GLY A 133 8.40 2.96 -13.74
CA GLY A 133 8.62 2.99 -12.29
C GLY A 133 7.67 2.08 -11.50
N GLU A 134 6.36 2.05 -11.83
CA GLU A 134 5.39 1.20 -11.14
C GLU A 134 5.72 -0.28 -11.35
N VAL A 135 6.02 -0.67 -12.60
CA VAL A 135 6.37 -2.06 -12.95
C VAL A 135 7.65 -2.52 -12.24
N LYS A 136 8.67 -1.65 -12.20
CA LYS A 136 9.91 -1.93 -11.45
C LYS A 136 9.67 -2.12 -9.96
N MET A 137 8.84 -1.27 -9.36
CA MET A 137 8.53 -1.36 -7.93
C MET A 137 7.78 -2.65 -7.60
N VAL A 138 6.75 -3.00 -8.38
CA VAL A 138 5.96 -4.23 -8.17
C VAL A 138 6.81 -5.47 -8.41
N SER A 139 7.60 -5.52 -9.47
CA SER A 139 8.55 -6.61 -9.72
C SER A 139 9.54 -6.79 -8.55
N SER A 140 10.05 -5.69 -8.01
CA SER A 140 10.94 -5.72 -6.84
C SER A 140 10.24 -6.29 -5.60
N ILE A 141 8.98 -5.89 -5.35
CA ILE A 141 8.15 -6.40 -4.25
C ILE A 141 7.85 -7.90 -4.42
N LEU A 142 7.51 -8.34 -5.63
CA LEU A 142 7.22 -9.75 -5.95
C LEU A 142 8.41 -10.67 -5.67
N SER A 143 9.63 -10.24 -6.02
CA SER A 143 10.85 -11.08 -5.98
C SER A 143 11.21 -11.64 -4.59
N GLY A 144 10.59 -11.17 -3.51
CA GLY A 144 10.83 -11.71 -2.18
C GLY A 144 9.65 -11.65 -1.22
N ILE A 145 8.41 -11.51 -1.71
CA ILE A 145 7.23 -11.74 -0.89
C ILE A 145 6.86 -13.20 -0.94
N VAL A 146 6.97 -13.88 0.20
CA VAL A 146 6.59 -15.28 0.36
C VAL A 146 5.49 -15.33 1.40
N GLY A 147 4.32 -15.86 1.03
CA GLY A 147 3.32 -16.55 1.88
C GLY A 147 2.88 -15.97 3.24
N ASN A 148 3.35 -14.80 3.66
CA ASN A 148 3.17 -14.28 5.01
C ASN A 148 1.89 -13.45 5.10
N LYS A 149 1.31 -13.42 6.31
CA LYS A 149 0.27 -12.44 6.63
C LYS A 149 0.88 -11.04 6.69
N LEU A 150 0.03 -10.03 6.61
CA LEU A 150 0.43 -8.68 7.00
C LEU A 150 0.88 -8.67 8.47
N HIS A 151 1.85 -7.82 8.77
CA HIS A 151 2.44 -7.68 10.10
C HIS A 151 1.90 -6.44 10.79
N PRO A 152 1.63 -6.48 12.11
CA PRO A 152 1.30 -5.27 12.87
C PRO A 152 2.52 -4.33 12.96
N MET A 153 2.27 -3.02 13.00
CA MET A 153 3.36 -2.02 13.12
C MET A 153 4.17 -2.16 14.41
N SER A 154 3.59 -2.73 15.48
CA SER A 154 4.25 -2.97 16.76
C SER A 154 5.37 -4.03 16.72
N GLU A 155 5.45 -4.84 15.66
CA GLU A 155 6.43 -5.93 15.51
C GLU A 155 7.70 -5.53 14.72
N GLY A 156 7.83 -4.27 14.29
CA GLY A 156 8.75 -3.91 13.19
C GLY A 156 9.61 -2.67 13.31
#